data_AF-A0A1J5H4K7-F1
#
_entry.id   AF-A0A1J5H4K7-F1
#
_cell.length_a   1.000
_cell.length_b   1.000
_cell.length_c   1.000
_cell.angle_alpha   90.00
_cell.angle_beta   90.00
_cell.angle_gamma   90.00
#
_symmetry.space_group_name_H-M   'P 1'
#
loop_
_entity.id
_entity.type
_entity.pdbx_description
1 polymer ?
#
loop_
_entity_poly.entity_id
_entity_poly.type
_entity_poly.pdbx_seq_one_letter_code
_entity_poly.pdbx_strand_id
1 'polypeptide(L)'
;MYDYFKQFDIWFLLSKKIEIDWNLVNLKMSLYNRKTDIKEIINMVKEIPDQEIKKDLTKFLPLNHRSIIKEIRVWLMEKLEKLGEKGTDERNK
;
A
#
# COMPACT_ATOMS: atom_id res chain seq x y z
N MET A 1 -8.85 -1.53 20.34
CA MET A 1 -9.58 -1.18 19.10
C MET A 1 -8.59 -1.43 17.97
N TYR A 2 -8.70 -2.54 17.25
CA TYR A 2 -7.74 -2.86 16.20
C TYR A 2 -8.10 -2.10 14.92
N ASP A 3 -7.25 -1.13 14.59
CA ASP A 3 -7.26 -0.35 13.35
C ASP A 3 -6.92 -1.25 12.17
N TYR A 4 -7.95 -1.71 11.46
CA TYR A 4 -7.84 -2.39 10.18
C TYR A 4 -8.48 -1.46 9.14
N PHE A 5 -7.67 -0.61 8.50
CA PHE A 5 -8.10 0.29 7.41
C PHE A 5 -6.99 0.57 6.37
N LYS A 6 -5.74 0.13 6.61
CA LYS A 6 -4.54 0.78 6.02
C LYS A 6 -4.24 0.41 4.56
N GLN A 7 -4.79 -0.69 4.04
CA GLN A 7 -4.37 -1.23 2.73
C GLN A 7 -5.22 -0.73 1.56
N PHE A 8 -6.52 -0.54 1.77
CA PHE A 8 -7.42 -0.05 0.73
C PHE A 8 -7.07 1.38 0.34
N ASP A 9 -6.77 2.24 1.32
CA ASP A 9 -6.45 3.64 1.07
C ASP A 9 -5.19 3.78 0.19
N ILE A 10 -4.13 3.01 0.49
CA ILE A 10 -2.91 3.01 -0.31
C ILE A 10 -3.18 2.49 -1.72
N TRP A 11 -3.86 1.35 -1.85
CA TRP A 11 -4.23 0.83 -3.17
C TRP A 11 -5.10 1.82 -3.94
N PHE A 12 -6.08 2.46 -3.29
CA PHE A 12 -7.00 3.39 -3.92
C PHE A 12 -6.26 4.62 -4.45
N LEU A 13 -5.40 5.25 -3.63
CA LEU A 13 -4.56 6.37 -4.07
C LEU A 13 -3.69 5.99 -5.26
N LEU A 14 -3.02 4.83 -5.18
CA LEU A 14 -2.19 4.32 -6.27
C LEU A 14 -3.01 3.96 -7.52
N SER A 15 -4.25 3.47 -7.37
CA SER A 15 -5.17 3.16 -8.47
C SER A 15 -5.56 4.42 -9.24
N LYS A 16 -5.68 5.55 -8.54
CA LYS A 16 -5.96 6.88 -9.11
C LYS A 16 -4.72 7.56 -9.70
N LYS A 17 -3.57 6.87 -9.74
CA LYS A 17 -2.27 7.38 -10.20
C LYS A 17 -1.83 8.64 -9.44
N ILE A 18 -2.23 8.76 -8.17
CA ILE A 18 -1.73 9.82 -7.29
C ILE A 18 -0.28 9.50 -6.95
N GLU A 19 0.61 10.46 -7.22
CA GLU A 19 2.00 10.39 -6.77
C GLU A 19 2.05 10.62 -5.26
N ILE A 20 2.70 9.71 -4.55
CA ILE A 20 2.90 9.84 -3.10
C ILE A 20 4.20 10.62 -2.89
N ASP A 21 4.08 11.80 -2.28
CA ASP A 21 5.25 12.58 -1.86
C ASP A 21 5.93 11.92 -0.65
N TRP A 22 6.96 11.12 -0.92
CA TRP A 22 7.72 10.40 0.09
C TRP A 22 8.51 11.32 1.02
N ASN A 23 8.85 12.55 0.61
CA ASN A 23 9.51 13.51 1.48
C ASN A 23 8.53 14.01 2.53
N LEU A 24 7.30 14.34 2.11
CA LEU A 24 6.23 14.73 3.04
C LEU A 24 5.84 13.59 3.98
N VAL A 25 5.73 12.35 3.47
CA VAL A 25 5.44 11.17 4.29
C VAL A 25 6.54 10.96 5.33
N ASN A 26 7.81 10.96 4.93
CA ASN A 26 8.93 10.80 5.86
C ASN A 26 9.02 11.96 6.87
N LEU A 27 8.74 13.19 6.45
CA LEU A 27 8.67 14.35 7.36
C LEU A 27 7.57 14.18 8.40
N LYS A 28 6.40 13.66 8.02
CA LYS A 28 5.32 13.37 8.97
C LYS A 28 5.69 12.22 9.91
N MET A 29 6.35 11.18 9.41
CA MET A 29 6.73 10.01 10.20
C MET A 29 7.90 10.27 11.15
N SER A 30 8.78 11.24 10.83
CA SER A 30 9.88 11.63 11.71
C SER A 30 9.40 12.19 13.05
N LEU A 31 8.21 12.83 13.08
CA LEU A 31 7.54 13.25 14.32
C LEU A 31 7.23 12.09 15.28
N TYR A 32 7.20 10.86 14.76
CA TYR A 32 6.97 9.63 15.51
C TYR A 32 8.25 8.78 15.63
N ASN A 33 9.43 9.34 15.32
CA ASN A 33 10.72 8.64 15.22
C ASN A 33 10.67 7.42 14.29
N ARG A 34 9.88 7.48 13.21
CA ARG A 34 9.82 6.44 12.18
C ARG A 34 10.33 6.96 10.85
N LYS A 35 10.92 6.06 10.07
CA LYS A 35 11.24 6.28 8.66
C LYS A 35 10.41 5.31 7.84
N THR A 36 9.98 5.73 6.66
CA THR A 36 9.23 4.88 5.73
C THR A 36 10.07 4.61 4.51
N ASP A 37 10.36 3.33 4.26
CA ASP A 37 10.93 2.82 3.02
C ASP A 37 9.86 2.05 2.23
N ILE A 38 9.80 2.27 0.92
CA ILE A 38 8.98 1.49 0.00
C ILE A 38 9.24 0.00 0.17
N LYS A 39 10.49 -0.42 0.38
CA LYS A 39 10.84 -1.84 0.57
C LYS A 39 10.20 -2.42 1.82
N GLU A 40 10.20 -1.67 2.92
CA GLU A 40 9.55 -2.08 4.17
C GLU A 40 8.03 -2.15 3.99
N ILE A 41 7.44 -1.22 3.24
CA ILE A 41 6.01 -1.23 2.92
C ILE A 41 5.64 -2.45 2.08
N ILE A 42 6.45 -2.79 1.07
CA ILE A 42 6.29 -4.00 0.26
C ILE A 42 6.32 -5.25 1.14
N ASN A 43 7.29 -5.35 2.06
CA ASN A 43 7.41 -6.48 2.97
C ASN A 43 6.21 -6.57 3.92
N MET A 44 5.79 -5.44 4.51
CA MET A 44 4.59 -5.40 5.36
C MET A 44 3.34 -5.86 4.59
N VAL A 45 3.15 -5.43 3.34
CA VAL A 45 2.00 -5.87 2.54
C VAL A 45 2.09 -7.36 2.17
N LYS A 46 3.30 -7.94 2.01
CA LYS A 46 3.50 -9.38 1.79
C LYS A 46 3.20 -10.23 3.02
N GLU A 47 3.49 -9.74 4.22
CA GLU A 47 3.35 -10.53 5.46
C GLU A 47 1.92 -10.56 6.03
N ILE A 48 1.03 -9.67 5.59
CA ILE A 48 -0.35 -9.65 6.10
C ILE A 48 -1.13 -10.90 5.68
N PRO A 49 -1.85 -11.58 6.59
CA PRO A 49 -2.67 -12.74 6.24
C PRO A 49 -3.84 -12.36 5.31
N ASP A 50 -4.12 -13.20 4.31
CA ASP A 50 -5.26 -12.99 3.38
C ASP A 50 -6.60 -12.85 4.10
N GLN A 51 -6.77 -13.52 5.24
CA GLN A 51 -7.98 -13.43 6.06
C GLN A 51 -8.17 -12.04 6.64
N GLU A 52 -7.08 -11.35 7.04
CA GLU A 52 -7.16 -9.98 7.55
C GLU A 52 -7.50 -9.01 6.42
N ILE A 53 -6.87 -9.16 5.25
CA ILE A 53 -7.17 -8.37 4.05
C ILE A 53 -8.64 -8.51 3.67
N LYS A 54 -9.14 -9.76 3.65
CA LYS A 54 -10.55 -10.03 3.34
C LYS A 54 -11.47 -9.43 4.39
N LYS A 55 -11.17 -9.58 5.68
CA LYS A 55 -11.98 -9.02 6.77
C LYS A 55 -12.00 -7.49 6.73
N ASP A 56 -10.92 -6.88 6.30
CA ASP A 56 -10.79 -5.43 6.16
C ASP A 56 -11.62 -4.93 4.98
N LEU A 57 -11.36 -5.47 3.78
CA LEU A 57 -12.02 -5.06 2.54
C LEU A 57 -13.51 -5.41 2.49
N THR A 58 -13.95 -6.50 3.13
CA THR A 58 -15.39 -6.87 3.16
C THR A 58 -16.27 -5.91 3.95
N LYS A 59 -15.70 -5.05 4.81
CA LYS A 59 -16.43 -3.98 5.50
C LYS A 59 -16.76 -2.79 4.59
N PHE A 60 -15.98 -2.59 3.54
CA PHE A 60 -16.13 -1.46 2.60
C PHE A 60 -16.71 -1.89 1.25
N LEU A 61 -16.50 -3.15 0.85
CA LEU A 61 -16.94 -3.66 -0.44
C LEU A 61 -18.31 -4.37 -0.35
N PRO A 62 -19.28 -3.95 -1.19
CA PRO A 62 -20.54 -4.66 -1.40
C PRO A 62 -20.31 -6.14 -1.77
N LEU A 63 -21.26 -7.02 -1.42
CA LEU A 63 -21.15 -8.48 -1.59
C LEU A 63 -20.76 -8.90 -3.02
N ASN A 64 -21.30 -8.22 -4.01
CA ASN A 64 -21.05 -8.37 -5.44
C ASN A 64 -19.65 -7.93 -5.91
N HIS A 65 -18.85 -7.29 -5.07
CA HIS A 65 -17.49 -6.85 -5.41
C HIS A 65 -16.41 -7.60 -4.60
N ARG A 66 -16.80 -8.57 -3.77
CA ARG A 66 -15.86 -9.31 -2.92
C ARG A 66 -14.96 -10.30 -3.68
N SER A 67 -15.29 -10.65 -4.91
CA SER A 67 -14.42 -11.43 -5.81
C SER A 67 -13.10 -10.69 -6.09
N ILE A 68 -13.15 -9.36 -6.16
CA ILE A 68 -12.01 -8.50 -6.49
C ILE A 68 -10.94 -8.45 -5.38
N ILE A 69 -11.29 -8.87 -4.15
CA ILE A 69 -10.39 -8.86 -2.98
C ILE A 69 -9.12 -9.68 -3.25
N LYS A 70 -9.25 -10.80 -3.96
CA LYS A 70 -8.11 -11.64 -4.33
C LYS A 70 -7.17 -10.92 -5.30
N GLU A 71 -7.71 -10.06 -6.15
CA GLU A 71 -6.97 -9.35 -7.19
C GLU A 71 -6.34 -8.03 -6.67
N ILE A 72 -6.99 -7.37 -5.72
CA ILE A 72 -6.49 -6.11 -5.11
C ILE A 72 -5.07 -6.26 -4.58
N ARG A 73 -4.76 -7.38 -3.91
CA ARG A 73 -3.42 -7.64 -3.38
C ARG A 73 -2.40 -7.71 -4.49
N VAL A 74 -2.70 -8.48 -5.55
CA VAL A 74 -1.83 -8.62 -6.72
C VAL A 74 -1.58 -7.26 -7.36
N TRP A 75 -2.63 -6.48 -7.61
CA TRP A 75 -2.50 -5.15 -8.21
C TRP A 75 -1.75 -4.14 -7.32
N LEU A 76 -1.93 -4.21 -6.00
CA LEU A 76 -1.19 -3.38 -5.06
C LEU A 76 0.30 -3.72 -5.13
N MET A 77 0.64 -5.01 -5.11
CA MET A 77 2.03 -5.47 -5.21
C MET A 77 2.67 -5.04 -6.51
N GLU A 78 2.02 -5.25 -7.66
CA GLU A 78 2.52 -4.81 -8.96
C GLU A 78 2.78 -3.30 -9.03
N LYS A 79 1.89 -2.50 -8.41
CA LYS A 79 2.07 -1.03 -8.36
C LYS A 79 3.22 -0.62 -7.45
N LEU A 80 3.37 -1.27 -6.30
CA LEU A 80 4.44 -0.98 -5.36
C LEU A 80 5.82 -1.40 -5.90
N GLU A 81 5.93 -2.55 -6.57
CA GLU A 81 7.16 -3.02 -7.18
C GLU A 81 7.63 -2.06 -8.30
N LYS A 82 6.71 -1.62 -9.17
CA LYS A 82 7.01 -0.59 -10.19
C LYS A 82 7.49 0.74 -9.60
N LEU A 83 6.99 1.12 -8.42
CA LEU A 83 7.44 2.33 -7.73
C LEU A 83 8.84 2.15 -7.09
N GLY A 84 9.14 0.94 -6.61
CA GLY A 84 10.48 0.59 -6.12
C GLY A 84 11.54 0.61 -7.22
N GLU A 85 11.19 0.20 -8.44
CA GLU A 85 12.10 0.21 -9.59
C GLU A 85 12.41 1.63 -10.09
N LYS A 86 11.38 2.49 -10.22
CA LYS A 86 11.55 3.87 -10.71
C LYS A 86 12.46 4.75 -9.84
N GLY A 87 12.54 4.50 -8.53
CA GLY A 87 13.42 5.25 -7.63
C GLY A 87 14.92 4.96 -7.81
N THR A 88 15.28 3.96 -8.63
CA THR A 88 16.67 3.53 -8.85
C THR A 88 17.28 4.11 -10.12
N ASP A 89 16.46 4.53 -11.09
CA ASP A 89 16.92 4.97 -12.42
C ASP A 89 17.32 6.46 -12.44
N GLU A 90 16.83 7.29 -11.50
CA GLU A 90 17.17 8.72 -11.43
C GLU A 90 18.47 9.01 -10.66
N ARG A 91 19.19 8.00 -10.17
CA ARG A 91 20.51 8.17 -9.53
C ARG A 91 21.69 7.99 -10.50
N ASN A 92 21.43 7.64 -11.76
CA ASN A 92 22.45 7.40 -12.79
C ASN A 92 22.29 8.32 -14.01
N LYS A 93 21.93 9.59 -13.82
CA LYS A 93 22.07 10.64 -14.83
C LYS A 93 22.63 11.92 -14.24
#